data_AF-A0A529TZH8-F1
#
_entry.id   AF-A0A529TZH8-F1
#
_cell.length_a   1.000
_cell.length_b   1.000
_cell.length_c   1.000
_cell.angle_alpha   90.00
_cell.angle_beta   90.00
_cell.angle_gamma   90.00
#
_symmetry.space_group_name_H-M   'P 1'
#
loop_
_entity.id
_entity.type
_entity.pdbx_description
1 polymer ?
#
loop_
_entity_poly.entity_id
_entity_poly.type
_entity_poly.pdbx_seq_one_letter_code
_entity_poly.pdbx_strand_id
1 'polypeptide(L)'
;FRREPALVIVAIQNAVPIWNDFFFPLVLITSDNLKTLPQGLTVFVGEFTTDWGVLFTGLTLAALPITVLYIVLSKQFISGITQGAVK
;
A
#
# COMPACT_ATOMS: atom_id res chain seq x y z
N PHE A 1 1.20 16.19 25.40
CA PHE A 1 0.19 16.34 24.34
C PHE A 1 0.76 16.64 22.92
N ARG A 2 2.07 16.46 22.63
CA ARG A 2 2.68 16.85 21.32
C ARG A 2 3.27 15.70 20.49
N ARG A 3 3.08 14.43 20.88
CA ARG A 3 3.75 13.28 20.23
C ARG A 3 2.92 12.55 19.17
N GLU A 4 1.61 12.79 19.13
CA GLU A 4 0.69 12.11 18.21
C GLU A 4 1.00 12.33 16.71
N PRO A 5 1.41 13.53 16.24
CA PRO A 5 1.71 13.74 14.82
C PRO A 5 2.89 12.90 14.33
N ALA A 6 3.92 12.73 15.18
CA ALA A 6 5.11 11.97 14.83
C ALA A 6 4.82 10.47 14.71
N LEU A 7 3.97 9.92 15.59
CA LEU A 7 3.54 8.52 15.53
C LEU A 7 2.72 8.24 14.26
N VAL A 8 1.86 9.16 13.86
CA VAL A 8 1.07 9.04 12.63
C VAL A 8 1.98 9.00 11.40
N ILE A 9 2.97 9.91 11.30
CA ILE A 9 3.93 9.93 10.20
C ILE A 9 4.72 8.62 10.13
N VAL A 10 5.24 8.14 11.26
CA VAL A 10 5.98 6.87 11.31
C VAL A 10 5.09 5.69 10.92
N ALA A 11 3.84 5.65 11.37
CA ALA A 11 2.90 4.58 11.02
C ALA A 11 2.65 4.54 9.49
N ILE A 12 2.41 5.70 8.87
CA ILE A 12 2.20 5.81 7.41
C ILE A 12 3.45 5.38 6.64
N GLN A 13 4.61 5.89 7.07
CA GLN A 13 5.89 5.62 6.43
C GLN A 13 6.26 4.14 6.45
N ASN A 14 5.78 3.38 7.44
CA ASN A 14 5.95 1.92 7.49
C ASN A 14 4.81 1.17 6.78
N ALA A 15 3.55 1.59 6.95
CA ALA A 15 2.39 0.87 6.42
C ALA A 15 2.34 0.90 4.87
N VAL A 16 2.69 2.02 4.24
CA VAL A 16 2.64 2.15 2.78
C VAL A 16 3.64 1.22 2.08
N PRO A 17 4.93 1.17 2.47
CA PRO A 17 5.86 0.18 1.91
C PRO A 17 5.42 -1.27 2.17
N ILE A 18 4.97 -1.59 3.39
CA ILE A 18 4.52 -2.96 3.73
C ILE A 18 3.34 -3.39 2.85
N TRP A 19 2.39 -2.48 2.59
CA TRP A 19 1.25 -2.77 1.71
C TRP A 19 1.66 -2.98 0.25
N ASN A 20 2.65 -2.24 -0.24
CA ASN A 20 3.17 -2.38 -1.60
C ASN A 20 4.23 -3.47 -1.75
N ASP A 21 4.66 -4.11 -0.66
CA ASP A 21 5.72 -5.10 -0.70
C ASP A 21 5.22 -6.37 -1.39
N PHE A 22 5.73 -6.58 -2.59
CA PHE A 22 5.45 -7.75 -3.40
C PHE A 22 6.50 -8.85 -3.20
N PHE A 23 7.76 -8.48 -2.95
CA PHE A 23 8.88 -9.41 -2.99
C PHE A 23 8.96 -10.28 -1.75
N PHE A 24 8.77 -9.68 -0.57
CA PHE A 24 8.84 -10.43 0.68
C PHE A 24 7.74 -11.52 0.78
N PRO A 25 6.45 -11.24 0.48
CA PRO A 25 5.42 -12.27 0.43
C PRO A 25 5.67 -13.33 -0.64
N LEU A 26 6.19 -12.93 -1.80
CA LEU A 26 6.49 -13.87 -2.90
C LEU A 26 7.50 -14.94 -2.50
N VAL A 27 8.52 -14.57 -1.70
CA VAL A 27 9.58 -15.50 -1.27
C VAL A 27 9.17 -16.34 -0.07
N LEU A 28 8.43 -15.76 0.89
CA LEU A 28 8.09 -16.43 2.15
C LEU A 28 6.78 -17.21 2.11
N ILE A 29 5.78 -16.74 1.35
CA ILE A 29 4.45 -17.32 1.37
C ILE A 29 4.36 -18.41 0.30
N THR A 30 4.29 -19.65 0.77
CA THR A 30 4.12 -20.85 -0.08
C THR A 30 2.67 -21.33 -0.15
N SER A 31 1.82 -20.90 0.78
CA SER A 31 0.40 -21.27 0.84
C SER A 31 -0.47 -20.27 0.10
N ASP A 32 -1.28 -20.76 -0.85
CA ASP A 32 -2.19 -19.93 -1.65
C ASP A 32 -3.16 -19.09 -0.79
N ASN A 33 -3.64 -19.64 0.33
CA ASN A 33 -4.59 -18.97 1.22
C ASN A 33 -4.00 -17.78 1.99
N LEU A 34 -2.68 -17.60 1.95
CA LEU A 34 -1.98 -16.52 2.65
C LEU A 34 -1.42 -15.46 1.69
N LYS A 35 -1.63 -15.62 0.38
CA LYS A 35 -1.12 -14.66 -0.60
C LYS A 35 -1.67 -13.27 -0.32
N THR A 36 -0.78 -12.28 -0.37
CA THR A 36 -1.19 -10.88 -0.29
C THR A 36 -1.97 -10.50 -1.55
N LEU A 37 -2.77 -9.43 -1.49
CA LEU A 37 -3.55 -8.98 -2.63
C LEU A 37 -2.67 -8.75 -3.89
N PRO A 38 -1.50 -8.06 -3.83
CA PRO A 38 -0.63 -7.91 -4.99
C PRO A 38 -0.03 -9.24 -5.48
N GLN A 39 0.37 -10.13 -4.56
CA GLN A 39 0.91 -11.46 -4.90
C GLN A 39 -0.16 -12.34 -5.58
N GLY A 40 -1.38 -12.33 -5.06
CA GLY A 40 -2.51 -13.09 -5.55
C GLY A 40 -2.92 -12.68 -6.96
N LEU A 41 -2.75 -11.41 -7.34
CA LEU A 41 -3.12 -10.95 -8.68
C LEU A 41 -2.27 -11.54 -9.80
N THR A 42 -1.09 -12.07 -9.48
CA THR A 42 -0.21 -12.71 -10.47
C THR A 42 -0.83 -13.95 -11.09
N VAL A 43 -1.78 -14.62 -10.41
CA VAL A 43 -2.48 -15.79 -10.96
C VAL A 43 -3.38 -15.45 -12.14
N PHE A 44 -3.74 -14.19 -12.33
CA PHE A 44 -4.53 -13.71 -13.47
C PHE A 44 -3.65 -13.32 -14.68
N VAL A 45 -2.33 -13.35 -14.51
CA VAL A 45 -1.35 -13.18 -15.59
C VAL A 45 -0.85 -14.55 -16.01
N GLY A 46 -1.52 -15.15 -17.00
CA GLY A 46 -1.15 -16.45 -17.55
C GLY A 46 -0.20 -16.35 -18.74
N GLU A 47 0.48 -17.45 -19.06
CA GLU A 47 1.40 -17.56 -20.21
C GLU A 47 0.68 -17.37 -21.56
N PHE A 48 -0.55 -17.84 -21.68
CA PHE A 48 -1.34 -17.82 -22.92
C PHE A 48 -2.48 -16.80 -22.91
N THR A 49 -3.02 -16.48 -21.74
CA THR A 49 -4.16 -15.55 -21.60
C THR A 49 -4.05 -14.79 -20.28
N THR A 50 -4.23 -13.48 -20.32
CA THR A 50 -4.33 -12.62 -19.14
C THR A 50 -5.76 -12.14 -18.97
N ASP A 51 -6.34 -12.31 -17.78
CA ASP A 51 -7.64 -11.74 -17.45
C ASP A 51 -7.46 -10.29 -17.00
N TRP A 52 -7.45 -9.38 -17.98
CA TRP A 52 -7.28 -7.95 -17.74
C TRP A 52 -8.41 -7.35 -16.88
N GLY A 53 -9.63 -7.87 -16.99
CA GLY A 53 -10.78 -7.37 -16.23
C GLY A 53 -10.61 -7.60 -14.74
N VAL A 54 -10.27 -8.83 -14.37
CA VAL A 54 -10.02 -9.19 -12.97
C VAL A 54 -8.73 -8.53 -12.46
N LEU A 55 -7.69 -8.47 -13.28
CA LEU A 55 -6.42 -7.84 -12.92
C LEU A 55 -6.58 -6.35 -12.61
N PHE A 56 -7.21 -5.56 -13.48
CA PHE A 56 -7.42 -4.13 -13.23
C PHE A 56 -8.38 -3.87 -12.06
N THR A 57 -9.40 -4.71 -11.88
CA THR A 57 -10.29 -4.63 -10.71
C THR A 57 -9.49 -4.84 -9.42
N GLY A 58 -8.65 -5.86 -9.38
CA GLY A 58 -7.79 -6.15 -8.24
C GLY A 58 -6.75 -5.06 -7.98
N LEU A 59 -6.11 -4.53 -9.02
CA LEU A 59 -5.16 -3.41 -8.90
C LEU A 59 -5.85 -2.15 -8.36
N THR A 60 -7.08 -1.88 -8.79
CA THR A 60 -7.86 -0.75 -8.28
C THR A 60 -8.18 -0.93 -6.80
N LEU A 61 -8.58 -2.13 -6.38
CA LEU A 61 -8.79 -2.46 -4.97
C LEU A 61 -7.50 -2.38 -4.15
N ALA A 62 -6.36 -2.77 -4.73
CA ALA A 62 -5.06 -2.67 -4.08
C ALA A 62 -4.61 -1.21 -3.86
N ALA A 63 -4.96 -0.30 -4.76
CA ALA A 63 -4.66 1.12 -4.61
C ALA A 63 -5.57 1.82 -3.57
N LEU A 64 -6.80 1.33 -3.42
CA LEU A 64 -7.86 1.92 -2.59
C LEU A 64 -7.43 2.28 -1.15
N PRO A 65 -6.79 1.40 -0.35
CA PRO A 65 -6.41 1.73 1.02
C PRO A 65 -5.35 2.83 1.09
N ILE A 66 -4.39 2.88 0.16
CA ILE A 66 -3.40 3.97 0.09
C ILE A 66 -4.09 5.27 -0.30
N THR A 67 -5.01 5.24 -1.26
CA THR A 67 -5.80 6.40 -1.66
C THR A 67 -6.63 6.96 -0.50
N VAL A 68 -7.32 6.10 0.24
CA VAL A 68 -8.10 6.50 1.43
C VAL A 68 -7.20 7.11 2.49
N LEU A 69 -6.07 6.45 2.78
CA LEU A 69 -5.09 6.93 3.74
C LEU A 69 -4.56 8.32 3.33
N TYR A 70 -4.21 8.50 2.06
CA TYR A 70 -3.80 9.79 1.52
C TYR A 70 -4.88 10.87 1.67
N ILE A 71 -6.14 10.59 1.34
CA ILE A 71 -7.23 11.56 1.46
C ILE A 71 -7.38 12.02 2.92
N VAL A 72 -7.41 11.08 3.86
CA VAL A 72 -7.56 11.37 5.30
C VAL A 72 -6.40 12.21 5.83
N LEU A 73 -5.19 11.94 5.38
CA LEU A 73 -3.97 12.52 5.93
C LEU A 73 -3.42 13.70 5.13
N SER A 74 -3.94 13.96 3.93
CA SER A 74 -3.48 15.00 2.99
C SER A 74 -3.21 16.34 3.68
N LYS A 75 -4.14 16.82 4.52
CA LYS A 75 -4.00 18.08 5.27
C LYS A 75 -2.87 18.03 6.32
N GLN A 76 -2.71 16.91 7.03
CA GLN A 76 -1.71 16.73 8.07
C GLN A 76 -0.31 16.53 7.48
N PHE A 77 -0.22 15.82 6.35
CA PHE A 77 1.01 15.59 5.61
C PHE A 77 1.58 16.90 5.03
N ILE A 78 0.73 17.72 4.39
CA ILE A 78 1.12 19.05 3.87
C ILE A 78 1.59 19.97 5.01
N SER A 79 0.86 20.01 6.13
CA SER A 79 1.25 20.81 7.30
C SER A 79 2.51 20.29 8.01
N GLY A 80 2.77 18.98 7.99
CA GLY A 80 3.92 18.36 8.63
C GLY A 80 5.23 18.61 7.87
N ILE A 81 5.20 18.48 6.53
CA ILE A 81 6.36 18.75 5.67
C ILE A 81 6.76 20.23 5.74
N THR A 82 5.77 21.14 5.68
CA THR A 82 6.02 22.59 5.76
C THR A 82 6.58 23.02 7.12
N GLN A 83 6.18 22.41 8.24
CA GLN A 83 6.79 22.70 9.55
C GLN A 83 8.21 22.14 9.71
N GLY A 84 8.56 21.06 8.98
CA GLY A 84 9.92 20.51 8.95
C GLY A 84 10.89 21.32 8.09
N ALA A 85 10.40 22.01 7.06
CA ALA A 85 11.21 22.78 6.11
C ALA A 85 11.58 24.20 6.59
N VAL A 86 10.95 24.71 7.67
CA VAL A 86 11.22 26.04 8.24
C VAL A 86 12.15 25.95 9.46
N LYS A 87 12.94 24.88 9.58
CA LYS A 87 14.01 24.74 10.57
C LYS A 87 15.36 24.53 9.93
#